data_AF-A0A8H4NHS8-F1
#
_entry.id   AF-A0A8H4NHS8-F1
#
_cell.length_a   1.000
_cell.length_b   1.000
_cell.length_c   1.000
_cell.angle_alpha   90.00
_cell.angle_beta   90.00
_cell.angle_gamma   90.00
#
_symmetry.space_group_name_H-M   'P 1'
#
loop_
_entity.id
_entity.type
_entity.pdbx_description
1 polymer ?
#
loop_
_entity_poly.entity_id
_entity_poly.type
_entity_poly.pdbx_seq_one_letter_code
_entity_poly.pdbx_strand_id
1 'polypeptide(L)'
;MNLMMHDTLSEASGNSPASESSSHDLQELDRASKLLAGFVSRLNKEGYELKASIGTALFKRVMRYAPENSHYFNRDRLVVSGHYAGRWQDLFVHLVAAKGIAFEPLRVASVFSRNTGLPCHSNQAISSAIGQAIAVKSLAMLYNKPGLELLDNMIWCIIDDAKFQQDSALSAVALAGSWKLSNVCVIYDVTYDSINNKLETNNFKTHGWNLIELVSDENLTITALCMALNTSRRSNAPTLISIQLPNRSLTRQVHSHPNNDPQFHLPLELYDVFRDVTLKSNLFEADWLVKVKRYWELYPELAWEFWNHVAIMPGTVAQHQTALTSPIPPPISSWPAEQLSRRGEHRSFRRDDFSKQPDRRSRPGRTKLEPFHIRPCDAEEAAGAFLVSIRSTKLPTTISLPQNGATSFPGHSSRLGVTRGAYGFSECYDDGFDLTLIAAGVGIYHAMGTQEFLIR
;
A
#
# COMPACT_ATOMS: atom_id res chain seq x y z
N MET A 1 -66.71 9.70 34.51
CA MET A 1 -67.81 10.18 33.65
C MET A 1 -67.16 10.88 32.45
N ASN A 2 -67.56 10.47 31.25
CA ASN A 2 -66.99 10.75 29.93
C ASN A 2 -66.73 12.22 29.57
N LEU A 3 -65.78 12.46 28.64
CA LEU A 3 -65.97 13.06 27.29
C LEU A 3 -64.60 13.54 26.76
N MET A 4 -63.95 12.77 25.87
CA MET A 4 -63.86 12.99 24.42
C MET A 4 -63.71 14.46 23.97
N MET A 5 -62.56 14.79 23.38
CA MET A 5 -62.48 15.58 22.14
C MET A 5 -61.34 15.04 21.26
N HIS A 6 -61.72 14.68 20.04
CA HIS A 6 -60.86 14.41 18.90
C HIS A 6 -60.25 15.72 18.42
N ASP A 7 -58.97 15.72 18.06
CA ASP A 7 -58.46 16.62 17.02
C ASP A 7 -57.53 15.86 16.09
N THR A 8 -57.94 15.83 14.84
CA THR A 8 -57.30 15.23 13.68
C THR A 8 -56.17 16.11 13.17
N LEU A 9 -54.94 15.60 13.11
CA LEU A 9 -53.86 16.22 12.35
C LEU A 9 -53.54 15.38 11.11
N SER A 10 -54.00 15.93 9.98
CA SER A 10 -53.70 15.54 8.61
C SER A 10 -52.20 15.33 8.38
N GLU A 11 -51.88 14.20 7.75
CA GLU A 11 -50.60 13.96 7.08
C GLU A 11 -50.31 15.09 6.08
N ALA A 12 -49.16 15.73 6.23
CA ALA A 12 -48.55 16.55 5.21
C ALA A 12 -47.17 15.96 4.92
N SER A 13 -47.10 15.15 3.87
CA SER A 13 -45.88 14.59 3.29
C SER A 13 -45.02 15.72 2.70
N GLY A 14 -44.12 16.28 3.51
CA GLY A 14 -43.07 17.17 3.03
C GLY A 14 -41.88 16.36 2.52
N ASN A 15 -41.82 16.08 1.22
CA ASN A 15 -40.59 15.64 0.56
C ASN A 15 -39.58 16.80 0.60
N SER A 16 -38.47 16.60 1.30
CA SER A 16 -37.37 17.55 1.39
C SER A 16 -36.56 17.62 0.09
N PRO A 17 -36.17 18.81 -0.43
CA PRO A 17 -35.45 18.96 -1.71
C PRO A 17 -34.02 18.36 -1.73
N ALA A 18 -33.46 18.00 -0.56
CA ALA A 18 -32.17 17.33 -0.47
C ALA A 18 -32.19 15.89 -1.05
N SER A 19 -33.33 15.19 -0.95
CA SER A 19 -33.44 13.81 -1.46
C SER A 19 -33.46 13.74 -2.99
N GLU A 20 -34.05 14.74 -3.66
CA GLU A 20 -34.12 14.79 -5.13
C GLU A 20 -32.78 15.12 -5.80
N SER A 21 -31.98 16.01 -5.22
CA SER A 21 -30.62 16.27 -5.76
C SER A 21 -29.72 15.04 -5.64
N SER A 22 -29.84 14.30 -4.54
CA SER A 22 -29.02 13.11 -4.28
C SER A 22 -29.34 11.94 -5.20
N SER A 23 -30.59 11.82 -5.65
CA SER A 23 -31.01 10.75 -6.57
C SER A 23 -30.58 11.04 -8.00
N HIS A 24 -30.63 12.31 -8.44
CA HIS A 24 -30.13 12.72 -9.75
C HIS A 24 -28.61 12.50 -9.88
N ASP A 25 -27.84 12.91 -8.88
CA ASP A 25 -26.39 12.67 -8.81
C ASP A 25 -26.02 11.19 -8.96
N LEU A 26 -26.79 10.29 -8.33
CA LEU A 26 -26.54 8.85 -8.38
C LEU A 26 -26.85 8.26 -9.76
N GLN A 27 -27.87 8.78 -10.46
CA GLN A 27 -28.18 8.37 -11.82
C GLN A 27 -27.11 8.83 -12.83
N GLU A 28 -26.59 10.04 -12.67
CA GLU A 28 -25.47 10.53 -13.47
C GLU A 28 -24.21 9.70 -13.26
N LEU A 29 -23.93 9.33 -12.01
CA LEU A 29 -22.82 8.41 -11.69
C LEU A 29 -23.01 7.06 -12.37
N ASP A 30 -24.21 6.48 -12.31
CA ASP A 30 -24.52 5.19 -12.95
C ASP A 30 -24.28 5.23 -14.47
N ARG A 31 -24.73 6.32 -15.11
CA ARG A 31 -24.45 6.59 -16.53
C ARG A 31 -22.95 6.71 -16.80
N ALA A 32 -22.23 7.48 -16.00
CA ALA A 32 -20.79 7.69 -16.16
C ALA A 32 -20.00 6.38 -16.04
N SER A 33 -20.34 5.51 -15.07
CA SER A 33 -19.68 4.21 -14.97
C SER A 33 -20.02 3.31 -16.13
N LYS A 34 -21.27 3.27 -16.61
CA LYS A 34 -21.63 2.50 -17.80
C LYS A 34 -20.88 2.95 -19.04
N LEU A 35 -20.69 4.27 -19.21
CA LEU A 35 -19.87 4.84 -20.29
C LEU A 35 -18.39 4.44 -20.15
N LEU A 36 -17.83 4.52 -18.95
CA LEU A 36 -16.46 4.09 -18.68
C LEU A 36 -16.27 2.59 -18.89
N ALA A 37 -17.18 1.76 -18.40
CA ALA A 37 -17.17 0.31 -18.61
C ALA A 37 -17.26 -0.01 -20.11
N GLY A 38 -18.16 0.64 -20.85
CA GLY A 38 -18.28 0.47 -22.31
C GLY A 38 -17.07 0.98 -23.10
N PHE A 39 -16.36 2.01 -22.61
CA PHE A 39 -15.10 2.46 -23.20
C PHE A 39 -13.97 1.45 -22.96
N VAL A 40 -13.89 0.93 -21.74
CA VAL A 40 -12.90 -0.05 -21.32
C VAL A 40 -13.09 -1.40 -22.01
N SER A 41 -14.34 -1.84 -22.18
CA SER A 41 -14.70 -3.06 -22.93
C SER A 41 -14.20 -2.98 -24.38
N ARG A 42 -14.30 -1.81 -25.02
CA ARG A 42 -13.80 -1.55 -26.37
C ARG A 42 -12.27 -1.58 -26.51
N LEU A 43 -11.52 -1.42 -25.41
CA LEU A 43 -10.06 -1.51 -25.43
C LEU A 43 -9.54 -2.97 -25.47
N ASN A 44 -10.42 -3.97 -25.69
CA ASN A 44 -10.11 -5.41 -25.72
C ASN A 44 -9.32 -5.90 -24.49
N LYS A 45 -9.55 -5.26 -23.34
CA LYS A 45 -8.94 -5.63 -22.07
C LYS A 45 -10.05 -6.11 -21.15
N GLU A 46 -10.30 -7.42 -21.19
CA GLU A 46 -11.30 -8.11 -20.38
C GLU A 46 -11.05 -7.89 -18.87
N GLY A 47 -12.12 -7.75 -18.06
CA GLY A 47 -12.04 -7.72 -16.59
C GLY A 47 -11.86 -6.36 -15.92
N TYR A 48 -12.05 -5.24 -16.63
CA TYR A 48 -11.93 -3.89 -16.06
C TYR A 48 -13.27 -3.14 -15.90
N GLU A 49 -14.37 -3.71 -16.39
CA GLU A 49 -15.71 -3.10 -16.25
C GLU A 49 -16.07 -2.89 -14.78
N LEU A 50 -15.74 -3.86 -13.92
CA LEU A 50 -15.93 -3.72 -12.47
C LEU A 50 -15.00 -2.66 -11.88
N LYS A 51 -13.73 -2.62 -12.30
CA LYS A 51 -12.75 -1.61 -11.83
C LYS A 51 -13.16 -0.19 -12.22
N ALA A 52 -13.86 -0.01 -13.34
CA ALA A 52 -14.45 1.28 -13.70
C ALA A 52 -15.55 1.69 -12.71
N SER A 53 -16.45 0.79 -12.33
CA SER A 53 -17.47 1.05 -11.31
C SER A 53 -16.86 1.32 -9.93
N ILE A 54 -15.87 0.52 -9.52
CA ILE A 54 -15.13 0.70 -8.27
C ILE A 54 -14.42 2.04 -8.25
N GLY A 55 -13.64 2.34 -9.28
CA GLY A 55 -12.92 3.60 -9.38
C GLY A 55 -13.86 4.81 -9.39
N THR A 56 -14.99 4.72 -10.09
CA THR A 56 -16.00 5.79 -10.10
C THR A 56 -16.56 6.02 -8.70
N ALA A 57 -17.03 4.99 -8.00
CA ALA A 57 -17.53 5.16 -6.62
C ALA A 57 -16.45 5.71 -5.67
N LEU A 58 -15.22 5.20 -5.79
CA LEU A 58 -14.12 5.46 -4.89
C LEU A 58 -13.53 6.88 -5.09
N PHE A 59 -13.08 7.23 -6.29
CA PHE A 59 -12.41 8.50 -6.60
C PHE A 59 -13.35 9.70 -6.59
N LYS A 60 -14.63 9.53 -6.95
CA LYS A 60 -15.58 10.64 -7.05
C LYS A 60 -16.36 10.90 -5.76
N ARG A 61 -16.65 9.86 -4.96
CA ARG A 61 -17.58 9.97 -3.83
C ARG A 61 -16.95 9.73 -2.46
N VAL A 62 -16.02 8.79 -2.33
CA VAL A 62 -15.64 8.26 -1.00
C VAL A 62 -14.24 8.68 -0.56
N MET A 63 -13.25 8.70 -1.47
CA MET A 63 -11.89 9.04 -1.09
C MET A 63 -11.73 10.52 -0.78
N ARG A 64 -10.94 10.81 0.25
CA ARG A 64 -10.45 12.14 0.60
C ARG A 64 -9.01 12.27 0.14
N TYR A 65 -8.77 13.06 -0.89
CA TYR A 65 -7.44 13.30 -1.43
C TYR A 65 -7.40 14.67 -2.10
N ALA A 66 -6.20 15.23 -2.28
CA ALA A 66 -5.97 16.47 -3.00
C ALA A 66 -5.20 16.13 -4.29
N PRO A 67 -5.79 16.29 -5.49
CA PRO A 67 -5.11 15.97 -6.75
C PRO A 67 -3.96 16.92 -7.05
N GLU A 68 -4.05 18.17 -6.60
CA GLU A 68 -3.00 19.19 -6.78
C GLU A 68 -1.88 19.05 -5.73
N ASN A 69 -2.19 18.55 -4.53
CA ASN A 69 -1.22 18.39 -3.44
C ASN A 69 -1.02 16.92 -3.04
N SER A 70 0.02 16.30 -3.61
CA SER A 70 0.44 14.94 -3.23
C SER A 70 1.02 14.83 -1.81
N HIS A 71 1.38 15.96 -1.19
CA HIS A 71 1.91 16.03 0.17
C HIS A 71 0.83 16.15 1.24
N TYR A 72 -0.46 16.21 0.87
CA TYR A 72 -1.56 16.17 1.84
C TYR A 72 -1.45 14.88 2.69
N PHE A 73 -1.05 15.02 3.96
CA PHE A 73 -0.64 13.89 4.79
C PHE A 73 -1.83 13.00 5.22
N ASN A 74 -2.95 13.65 5.56
CA ASN A 74 -4.19 12.99 5.99
C ASN A 74 -5.09 12.55 4.81
N ARG A 75 -4.51 12.38 3.62
CA ARG A 75 -5.22 11.79 2.48
C ARG A 75 -5.48 10.30 2.70
N ASP A 76 -6.57 9.82 2.16
CA ASP A 76 -6.79 8.39 1.99
C ASP A 76 -5.75 7.81 1.05
N ARG A 77 -5.33 6.57 1.32
CA ARG A 77 -4.35 5.86 0.50
C ARG A 77 -5.03 4.72 -0.23
N LEU A 78 -4.62 4.49 -1.47
CA LEU A 78 -5.11 3.41 -2.30
C LEU A 78 -3.97 2.44 -2.60
N VAL A 79 -4.17 1.16 -2.27
CA VAL A 79 -3.27 0.05 -2.55
C VAL A 79 -3.99 -0.92 -3.48
N VAL A 80 -3.37 -1.32 -4.58
CA VAL A 80 -4.05 -2.14 -5.60
C VAL A 80 -3.13 -3.27 -6.01
N SER A 81 -3.62 -4.51 -5.98
CA SER A 81 -2.91 -5.66 -6.56
C SER A 81 -3.34 -5.92 -8.00
N GLY A 82 -2.51 -6.69 -8.70
CA GLY A 82 -2.92 -7.30 -9.95
C GLY A 82 -2.04 -6.99 -11.15
N HIS A 83 -2.13 -7.86 -12.16
CA HIS A 83 -1.37 -7.78 -13.42
C HIS A 83 -1.52 -6.44 -14.15
N TYR A 84 -2.56 -5.67 -13.83
CA TYR A 84 -2.86 -4.40 -14.46
C TYR A 84 -3.29 -3.27 -13.50
N ALA A 85 -2.86 -3.37 -12.24
CA ALA A 85 -3.22 -2.43 -11.16
C ALA A 85 -3.05 -0.94 -11.52
N GLY A 86 -1.98 -0.57 -12.25
CA GLY A 86 -1.66 0.84 -12.51
C GLY A 86 -2.51 1.53 -13.58
N ARG A 87 -2.98 0.78 -14.60
CA ARG A 87 -3.56 1.40 -15.80
C ARG A 87 -4.92 2.06 -15.60
N TRP A 88 -5.76 1.44 -14.77
CA TRP A 88 -7.07 2.01 -14.45
C TRP A 88 -6.94 3.14 -13.43
N GLN A 89 -5.97 3.07 -12.51
CA GLN A 89 -5.68 4.18 -11.59
C GLN A 89 -5.25 5.42 -12.38
N ASP A 90 -4.35 5.26 -13.33
CA ASP A 90 -3.88 6.34 -14.19
C ASP A 90 -5.03 6.96 -15.00
N LEU A 91 -6.04 6.18 -15.40
CA LEU A 91 -7.27 6.69 -16.04
C LEU A 91 -8.04 7.63 -15.11
N PHE A 92 -8.26 7.27 -13.84
CA PHE A 92 -8.96 8.14 -12.90
C PHE A 92 -8.13 9.36 -12.50
N VAL A 93 -6.82 9.20 -12.33
CA VAL A 93 -5.90 10.34 -12.14
C VAL A 93 -5.99 11.30 -13.32
N HIS A 94 -6.04 10.78 -14.54
CA HIS A 94 -6.22 11.59 -15.75
C HIS A 94 -7.59 12.30 -15.79
N LEU A 95 -8.68 11.61 -15.48
CA LEU A 95 -10.03 12.21 -15.42
C LEU A 95 -10.13 13.34 -14.40
N VAL A 96 -9.50 13.17 -13.23
CA VAL A 96 -9.50 14.18 -12.15
C VAL A 96 -8.55 15.34 -12.46
N ALA A 97 -7.39 15.07 -13.05
CA ALA A 97 -6.42 16.11 -13.40
C ALA A 97 -6.83 16.95 -14.62
N ALA A 98 -7.65 16.38 -15.52
CA ALA A 98 -8.17 17.09 -16.68
C ALA A 98 -9.21 18.13 -16.23
N LYS A 99 -8.78 19.38 -16.06
CA LYS A 99 -9.60 20.55 -15.70
C LYS A 99 -10.58 20.99 -16.80
N GLY A 100 -11.23 20.05 -17.50
CA GLY A 100 -12.21 20.34 -18.54
C GLY A 100 -11.64 20.85 -19.88
N ILE A 101 -10.35 20.64 -20.16
CA ILE A 101 -9.71 21.02 -21.42
C ILE A 101 -9.34 19.75 -22.18
N ALA A 102 -9.70 19.69 -23.46
CA ALA A 102 -9.33 18.65 -24.42
C ALA A 102 -7.85 18.30 -24.31
N PHE A 103 -7.57 17.27 -23.54
CA PHE A 103 -6.22 16.81 -23.25
C PHE A 103 -5.85 15.81 -24.34
N GLU A 104 -4.75 16.06 -25.02
CA GLU A 104 -4.35 15.35 -26.25
C GLU A 104 -4.54 13.83 -26.15
N PRO A 105 -5.07 13.18 -27.21
CA PRO A 105 -5.32 11.73 -27.24
C PRO A 105 -4.07 10.88 -26.97
N LEU A 106 -2.88 11.42 -27.25
CA LEU A 106 -1.60 10.79 -26.97
C LEU A 106 -1.39 10.52 -25.47
N ARG A 107 -1.98 11.30 -24.56
CA ARG A 107 -1.80 11.10 -23.12
C ARG A 107 -2.62 9.94 -22.55
N VAL A 108 -3.82 9.65 -23.06
CA VAL A 108 -4.62 8.49 -22.63
C VAL A 108 -3.95 7.19 -23.09
N ALA A 109 -3.48 7.15 -24.33
CA ALA A 109 -2.63 6.06 -24.82
C ALA A 109 -1.33 5.95 -24.00
N SER A 110 -0.73 7.08 -23.56
CA SER A 110 0.42 7.09 -22.66
C SER A 110 0.12 6.57 -21.24
N VAL A 111 -1.09 6.84 -20.72
CA VAL A 111 -1.60 6.34 -19.45
C VAL A 111 -1.77 4.83 -19.50
N PHE A 112 -2.33 4.31 -20.59
CA PHE A 112 -2.45 2.87 -20.79
C PHE A 112 -1.14 2.18 -21.26
N SER A 113 -0.12 2.92 -21.72
CA SER A 113 1.17 2.39 -22.15
C SER A 113 2.30 2.54 -21.12
N ARG A 114 2.15 3.39 -20.09
CA ARG A 114 3.06 3.47 -18.95
C ARG A 114 2.92 2.21 -18.09
N ASN A 115 4.00 1.43 -18.02
CA ASN A 115 4.15 0.39 -17.00
C ASN A 115 4.57 1.07 -15.69
N THR A 116 3.61 1.58 -14.92
CA THR A 116 3.84 2.07 -13.55
C THR A 116 4.05 0.88 -12.63
N GLY A 117 5.31 0.52 -12.40
CA GLY A 117 5.71 -0.50 -11.41
C GLY A 117 5.38 -1.95 -11.80
N LEU A 118 6.15 -2.88 -11.26
CA LEU A 118 5.83 -4.30 -11.34
C LEU A 118 4.51 -4.53 -10.58
N PRO A 119 3.57 -5.35 -11.09
CA PRO A 119 2.40 -5.77 -10.33
C PRO A 119 2.79 -6.18 -8.91
N CYS A 120 2.25 -5.52 -7.88
CA CYS A 120 2.41 -6.07 -6.54
C CYS A 120 1.48 -7.27 -6.41
N HIS A 121 2.04 -8.41 -6.00
CA HIS A 121 1.27 -9.61 -5.69
C HIS A 121 0.22 -9.27 -4.62
N SER A 122 -0.96 -9.89 -4.68
CA SER A 122 -2.06 -9.66 -3.73
C SER A 122 -1.60 -9.78 -2.27
N ASN A 123 -0.71 -10.73 -1.96
CA ASN A 123 -0.12 -10.90 -0.63
C ASN A 123 0.62 -9.65 -0.14
N GLN A 124 1.41 -9.03 -1.02
CA GLN A 124 2.19 -7.84 -0.67
C GLN A 124 1.29 -6.61 -0.56
N ALA A 125 0.30 -6.50 -1.43
CA ALA A 125 -0.67 -5.41 -1.42
C ALA A 125 -1.45 -5.37 -0.11
N ILE A 126 -2.01 -6.52 0.32
CA ILE A 126 -2.77 -6.64 1.57
C ILE A 126 -1.89 -6.33 2.78
N SER A 127 -0.73 -6.98 2.87
CA SER A 127 0.19 -6.76 4.00
C SER A 127 0.67 -5.32 4.06
N SER A 128 0.92 -4.67 2.90
CA SER A 128 1.25 -3.25 2.82
C SER A 128 0.09 -2.36 3.28
N ALA A 129 -1.13 -2.64 2.82
CA ALA A 129 -2.31 -1.87 3.20
C ALA A 129 -2.58 -1.97 4.72
N ILE A 130 -2.46 -3.17 5.28
CA ILE A 130 -2.61 -3.41 6.73
C ILE A 130 -1.47 -2.72 7.49
N GLY A 131 -0.22 -2.81 7.03
CA GLY A 131 0.91 -2.10 7.62
C GLY A 131 0.72 -0.59 7.65
N GLN A 132 0.22 0.00 6.55
CA GLN A 132 -0.15 1.42 6.50
C GLN A 132 -1.29 1.76 7.46
N ALA A 133 -2.29 0.89 7.58
CA ALA A 133 -3.41 1.09 8.50
C ALA A 133 -2.96 1.08 9.97
N ILE A 134 -2.07 0.15 10.34
CA ILE A 134 -1.43 0.07 11.66
C ILE A 134 -0.63 1.34 11.94
N ALA A 135 0.23 1.76 11.00
CA ALA A 135 1.06 2.95 11.14
C ALA A 135 0.20 4.21 11.38
N VAL A 136 -0.85 4.40 10.57
CA VAL A 136 -1.78 5.52 10.71
C VAL A 136 -2.50 5.49 12.05
N LYS A 137 -2.99 4.33 12.50
CA LYS A 137 -3.66 4.23 13.80
C LYS A 137 -2.71 4.48 14.97
N SER A 138 -1.48 3.99 14.88
CA SER A 138 -0.43 4.27 15.86
C SER A 138 -0.14 5.77 15.94
N LEU A 139 0.04 6.45 14.80
CA LEU A 139 0.23 7.89 14.74
C LEU A 139 -1.00 8.65 15.27
N ALA A 140 -2.21 8.21 14.92
CA ALA A 140 -3.45 8.80 15.43
C ALA A 140 -3.53 8.68 16.96
N MET A 141 -3.11 7.57 17.56
CA MET A 141 -3.07 7.42 19.02
C MET A 141 -2.06 8.36 19.70
N LEU A 142 -0.92 8.64 19.05
CA LEU A 142 0.10 9.53 19.61
C LEU A 142 -0.31 11.00 19.50
N TYR A 143 -0.81 11.42 18.32
CA TYR A 143 -0.99 12.83 17.99
C TYR A 143 -2.43 13.35 18.09
N ASN A 144 -3.47 12.53 17.92
CA ASN A 144 -4.85 13.02 18.05
C ASN A 144 -5.16 13.38 19.51
N LYS A 145 -5.93 14.45 19.71
CA LYS A 145 -6.39 14.93 21.02
C LYS A 145 -7.92 15.02 21.04
N PRO A 146 -8.56 14.93 22.22
CA PRO A 146 -10.02 15.00 22.31
C PRO A 146 -10.54 16.31 21.71
N GLY A 147 -11.47 16.22 20.76
CA GLY A 147 -12.00 17.38 20.02
C GLY A 147 -11.12 17.89 18.88
N LEU A 148 -9.92 17.31 18.67
CA LEU A 148 -9.01 17.69 17.59
C LEU A 148 -8.28 16.47 17.01
N GLU A 149 -8.96 15.82 16.08
CA GLU A 149 -8.41 14.69 15.32
C GLU A 149 -7.66 15.20 14.08
N LEU A 150 -6.33 15.07 14.11
CA LEU A 150 -5.46 15.42 12.99
C LEU A 150 -5.43 14.33 11.91
N LEU A 151 -5.48 13.07 12.33
CA LEU A 151 -5.35 11.90 11.48
C LEU A 151 -6.61 11.04 11.55
N ASP A 152 -7.32 10.95 10.43
CA ASP A 152 -8.55 10.15 10.26
C ASP A 152 -8.63 9.46 8.88
N ASN A 153 -7.49 9.31 8.21
CA ASN A 153 -7.44 8.76 6.86
C ASN A 153 -7.74 7.26 6.80
N MET A 154 -8.25 6.83 5.65
CA MET A 154 -8.60 5.45 5.35
C MET A 154 -7.65 4.83 4.33
N ILE A 155 -7.40 3.54 4.45
CA ILE A 155 -6.63 2.74 3.50
C ILE A 155 -7.59 1.87 2.70
N TRP A 156 -7.68 2.13 1.41
CA TRP A 156 -8.45 1.37 0.44
C TRP A 156 -7.53 0.35 -0.22
N CYS A 157 -7.87 -0.93 -0.14
CA CYS A 157 -7.11 -2.00 -0.78
C CYS A 157 -7.98 -2.70 -1.81
N ILE A 158 -7.57 -2.75 -3.08
CA ILE A 158 -8.27 -3.52 -4.12
C ILE A 158 -7.43 -4.74 -4.48
N ILE A 159 -8.05 -5.91 -4.48
CA ILE A 159 -7.39 -7.18 -4.75
C ILE A 159 -8.18 -7.94 -5.81
N ASP A 160 -7.47 -8.57 -6.74
CA ASP A 160 -8.03 -9.31 -7.86
C ASP A 160 -7.77 -10.83 -7.83
N ASP A 161 -6.95 -11.30 -6.89
CA ASP A 161 -6.55 -12.71 -6.76
C ASP A 161 -6.66 -13.20 -5.30
N ALA A 162 -7.39 -14.29 -5.08
CA ALA A 162 -7.56 -14.96 -3.79
C ALA A 162 -6.32 -15.74 -3.29
N LYS A 163 -5.21 -15.81 -4.06
CA LYS A 163 -3.99 -16.54 -3.64
C LYS A 163 -3.42 -16.11 -2.27
N PHE A 164 -3.75 -14.92 -1.79
CA PHE A 164 -3.31 -14.45 -0.47
C PHE A 164 -3.85 -15.29 0.70
N GLN A 165 -4.90 -16.08 0.48
CA GLN A 165 -5.41 -16.99 1.51
C GLN A 165 -4.47 -18.16 1.81
N GLN A 166 -3.55 -18.49 0.89
CA GLN A 166 -2.65 -19.65 1.02
C GLN A 166 -1.33 -19.32 1.73
N ASP A 167 -1.06 -18.04 2.00
CA ASP A 167 0.27 -17.54 2.34
C ASP A 167 0.28 -16.64 3.60
N SER A 168 1.47 -16.11 3.92
CA SER A 168 1.74 -15.13 5.00
C SER A 168 0.73 -13.98 5.14
N ALA A 169 0.02 -13.59 4.07
CA ALA A 169 -0.96 -12.52 4.11
C ALA A 169 -2.17 -12.81 5.01
N LEU A 170 -2.56 -14.08 5.18
CA LEU A 170 -3.65 -14.45 6.10
C LEU A 170 -3.32 -14.07 7.56
N SER A 171 -2.05 -14.14 7.95
CA SER A 171 -1.62 -13.71 9.29
C SER A 171 -1.80 -12.20 9.50
N ALA A 172 -1.53 -11.40 8.47
CA ALA A 172 -1.78 -9.95 8.50
C ALA A 172 -3.29 -9.66 8.60
N VAL A 173 -4.12 -10.39 7.86
CA VAL A 173 -5.59 -10.29 7.92
C VAL A 173 -6.11 -10.64 9.32
N ALA A 174 -5.63 -11.73 9.91
CA ALA A 174 -6.00 -12.16 11.26
C ALA A 174 -5.61 -11.10 12.31
N LEU A 175 -4.44 -10.50 12.16
CA LEU A 175 -3.95 -9.43 13.04
C LEU A 175 -4.82 -8.17 12.92
N ALA A 176 -5.13 -7.73 11.70
CA ALA A 176 -5.97 -6.56 11.46
C ALA A 176 -7.36 -6.69 12.09
N GLY A 177 -7.94 -7.89 12.00
CA GLY A 177 -9.23 -8.22 12.62
C GLY A 177 -9.15 -8.23 14.15
N SER A 178 -8.11 -8.87 14.71
CA SER A 178 -7.87 -8.91 16.15
C SER A 178 -7.68 -7.51 16.76
N TRP A 179 -7.02 -6.60 16.03
CA TRP A 179 -6.80 -5.21 16.45
C TRP A 179 -7.96 -4.27 16.10
N LYS A 180 -9.03 -4.77 15.48
CA LYS A 180 -10.20 -3.98 15.07
C LYS A 180 -9.82 -2.71 14.29
N LEU A 181 -8.93 -2.86 13.31
CA LEU A 181 -8.46 -1.75 12.47
C LEU A 181 -9.61 -1.19 11.61
N SER A 182 -10.28 -0.14 12.09
CA SER A 182 -11.42 0.49 11.39
C SER A 182 -11.05 1.32 10.16
N ASN A 183 -9.77 1.65 9.97
CA ASN A 183 -9.29 2.49 8.88
C ASN A 183 -8.80 1.70 7.66
N VAL A 184 -9.16 0.42 7.51
CA VAL A 184 -8.85 -0.38 6.33
C VAL A 184 -10.11 -1.00 5.74
N CYS A 185 -10.27 -0.84 4.42
CA CYS A 185 -11.31 -1.49 3.65
C CYS A 185 -10.69 -2.22 2.46
N VAL A 186 -10.90 -3.52 2.41
CA VAL A 186 -10.47 -4.39 1.32
C VAL A 186 -11.65 -4.60 0.38
N ILE A 187 -11.44 -4.37 -0.91
CA ILE A 187 -12.39 -4.61 -1.99
C ILE A 187 -11.84 -5.77 -2.79
N TYR A 188 -12.55 -6.89 -2.77
CA TYR A 188 -12.20 -8.07 -3.53
C TYR A 188 -12.98 -8.10 -4.83
N ASP A 189 -12.25 -7.94 -5.93
CA ASP A 189 -12.70 -8.02 -7.31
C ASP A 189 -12.53 -9.46 -7.81
N VAL A 190 -13.65 -10.19 -7.97
CA VAL A 190 -13.63 -11.53 -8.53
C VAL A 190 -13.41 -11.41 -10.04
N THR A 191 -12.16 -11.32 -10.46
CA THR A 191 -11.84 -11.46 -11.89
C THR A 191 -11.96 -12.93 -12.30
N TYR A 192 -12.49 -13.19 -13.50
CA TYR A 192 -12.89 -14.53 -14.00
C TYR A 192 -11.76 -15.58 -13.99
N ASP A 193 -10.47 -15.19 -13.94
CA ASP A 193 -9.35 -16.13 -13.82
C ASP A 193 -9.30 -16.87 -12.47
N SER A 194 -10.17 -16.53 -11.50
CA SER A 194 -10.27 -17.20 -10.20
C SER A 194 -11.13 -18.48 -10.20
N ILE A 195 -11.50 -19.06 -11.35
CA ILE A 195 -12.37 -20.25 -11.45
C ILE A 195 -11.94 -21.42 -10.53
N ASN A 196 -10.65 -21.52 -10.19
CA ASN A 196 -10.15 -22.56 -9.29
C ASN A 196 -9.94 -22.13 -7.82
N ASN A 197 -9.98 -20.83 -7.49
CA ASN A 197 -9.70 -20.33 -6.14
C ASN A 197 -10.80 -19.35 -5.69
N LYS A 198 -11.93 -19.87 -5.22
CA LYS A 198 -12.97 -19.03 -4.60
C LYS A 198 -12.46 -18.53 -3.24
N LEU A 199 -12.59 -17.23 -2.99
CA LEU A 199 -12.26 -16.65 -1.70
C LEU A 199 -13.17 -17.23 -0.61
N GLU A 200 -12.57 -17.87 0.40
CA GLU A 200 -13.31 -18.29 1.61
C GLU A 200 -13.64 -17.07 2.48
N THR A 201 -14.81 -16.46 2.26
CA THR A 201 -15.26 -15.27 3.00
C THR A 201 -15.50 -15.54 4.49
N ASN A 202 -15.76 -16.80 4.87
CA ASN A 202 -15.94 -17.19 6.27
C ASN A 202 -14.69 -16.95 7.12
N ASN A 203 -13.49 -17.09 6.55
CA ASN A 203 -12.23 -16.87 7.28
C ASN A 203 -12.09 -15.40 7.71
N PHE A 204 -12.65 -14.46 6.95
CA PHE A 204 -12.66 -13.05 7.34
C PHE A 204 -13.61 -12.79 8.51
N LYS A 205 -14.81 -13.39 8.49
CA LYS A 205 -15.78 -13.27 9.60
C LYS A 205 -15.21 -13.84 10.90
N THR A 206 -14.55 -14.99 10.85
CA THR A 206 -13.93 -15.60 12.06
C THR A 206 -12.82 -14.74 12.63
N HIS A 207 -12.08 -14.00 11.79
CA HIS A 207 -11.08 -13.03 12.24
C HIS A 207 -11.67 -11.69 12.69
N GLY A 208 -12.98 -11.51 12.73
CA GLY A 208 -13.63 -10.28 13.23
C GLY A 208 -13.71 -9.15 12.19
N TRP A 209 -13.60 -9.47 10.90
CA TRP A 209 -13.85 -8.51 9.83
C TRP A 209 -15.34 -8.35 9.58
N ASN A 210 -15.73 -7.12 9.23
CA ASN A 210 -17.05 -6.85 8.67
C ASN A 210 -17.08 -7.33 7.21
N LEU A 211 -18.02 -8.19 6.86
CA LEU A 211 -18.17 -8.68 5.50
C LEU A 211 -19.40 -8.07 4.84
N ILE A 212 -19.20 -7.44 3.68
CA ILE A 212 -20.26 -6.95 2.82
C ILE A 212 -20.16 -7.71 1.49
N GLU A 213 -21.13 -8.57 1.23
CA GLU A 213 -21.23 -9.29 -0.04
C GLU A 213 -22.17 -8.52 -0.97
N LEU A 214 -21.64 -8.09 -2.11
CA LEU A 214 -22.41 -7.47 -3.17
C LEU A 214 -22.57 -8.49 -4.30
N VAL A 215 -23.80 -8.98 -4.46
CA VAL A 215 -24.18 -9.82 -5.60
C VAL A 215 -24.50 -8.88 -6.76
N SER A 216 -23.72 -8.96 -7.83
CA SER A 216 -24.03 -8.22 -9.04
C SER A 216 -25.12 -8.98 -9.79
N ASP A 217 -26.36 -8.52 -9.67
CA ASP A 217 -27.32 -8.71 -10.75
C ASP A 217 -26.88 -7.84 -11.94
N GLU A 218 -27.48 -7.98 -13.12
CA GLU A 218 -27.00 -7.40 -14.41
C GLU A 218 -26.75 -5.88 -14.42
N ASN A 219 -27.06 -5.17 -13.33
CA ASN A 219 -26.55 -3.84 -13.02
C ASN A 219 -26.01 -3.83 -11.58
N LEU A 220 -24.69 -3.97 -11.37
CA LEU A 220 -24.09 -3.53 -10.11
C LEU A 220 -24.33 -2.03 -9.99
N THR A 221 -25.37 -1.64 -9.25
CA THR A 221 -25.70 -0.24 -9.06
C THR A 221 -24.59 0.41 -8.25
N ILE A 222 -23.97 1.46 -8.80
CA ILE A 222 -22.94 2.26 -8.10
C ILE A 222 -23.43 2.71 -6.72
N THR A 223 -24.73 2.94 -6.58
CA THR A 223 -25.38 3.24 -5.31
C THR A 223 -25.07 2.20 -4.23
N ALA A 224 -25.17 0.91 -4.53
CA ALA A 224 -24.87 -0.16 -3.57
C ALA A 224 -23.39 -0.15 -3.17
N LEU A 225 -22.50 0.10 -4.14
CA LEU A 225 -21.07 0.21 -3.90
C LEU A 225 -20.73 1.44 -3.03
N CYS A 226 -21.30 2.60 -3.35
CA CYS A 226 -21.19 3.81 -2.54
C CYS A 226 -21.72 3.61 -1.12
N MET A 227 -22.83 2.88 -0.95
CA MET A 227 -23.35 2.53 0.36
C MET A 227 -22.36 1.64 1.12
N ALA A 228 -21.87 0.56 0.51
CA ALA A 228 -20.89 -0.35 1.11
C ALA A 228 -19.58 0.33 1.52
N LEU A 229 -19.08 1.25 0.69
CA LEU A 229 -17.87 2.02 0.99
C LEU A 229 -18.11 3.05 2.11
N ASN A 230 -19.31 3.65 2.19
CA ASN A 230 -19.63 4.56 3.28
C ASN A 230 -19.92 3.83 4.60
N THR A 231 -20.48 2.62 4.55
CA THR A 231 -20.67 1.79 5.75
C THR A 231 -19.32 1.27 6.26
N SER A 232 -18.38 0.92 5.38
CA SER A 232 -17.03 0.52 5.80
C SER A 232 -16.30 1.64 6.54
N ARG A 233 -16.44 2.90 6.11
CA ARG A 233 -15.84 4.05 6.82
C ARG A 233 -16.41 4.28 8.22
N ARG A 234 -17.68 3.95 8.43
CA ARG A 234 -18.36 4.06 9.74
C ARG A 234 -18.20 2.82 10.62
N SER A 235 -17.57 1.76 10.09
CA SER A 235 -17.35 0.51 10.82
C SER A 235 -16.30 0.70 11.92
N ASN A 236 -16.46 -0.05 13.01
CA ASN A 236 -15.46 -0.15 14.08
C ASN A 236 -14.48 -1.31 13.88
N ALA A 237 -14.56 -2.00 12.74
CA ALA A 237 -13.76 -3.18 12.39
C ALA A 237 -13.29 -3.08 10.93
N PRO A 238 -12.19 -3.76 10.56
CA PRO A 238 -11.74 -3.81 9.17
C PRO A 238 -12.84 -4.44 8.31
N THR A 239 -13.05 -3.92 7.10
CA THR A 239 -14.15 -4.35 6.24
C THR A 239 -13.64 -5.02 4.98
N LEU A 240 -14.24 -6.15 4.60
CA LEU A 240 -14.08 -6.80 3.31
C LEU A 240 -15.37 -6.61 2.51
N ILE A 241 -15.26 -5.98 1.35
CA ILE A 241 -16.33 -5.89 0.36
C ILE A 241 -16.02 -6.93 -0.72
N SER A 242 -16.82 -8.00 -0.77
CA SER A 242 -16.69 -9.06 -1.77
C SER A 242 -17.70 -8.82 -2.88
N ILE A 243 -17.21 -8.59 -4.11
CA ILE A 243 -18.08 -8.34 -5.25
C ILE A 243 -18.15 -9.61 -6.10
N GLN A 244 -19.32 -10.24 -6.15
CA GLN A 244 -19.55 -11.44 -6.95
C GLN A 244 -20.18 -11.04 -8.29
N LEU A 245 -19.54 -11.42 -9.41
CA LEU A 245 -20.15 -11.29 -10.73
C LEU A 245 -21.18 -12.41 -10.96
N PRO A 246 -22.26 -12.15 -11.71
CA PRO A 246 -23.17 -13.20 -12.15
C PRO A 246 -22.41 -14.10 -13.13
N ASN A 247 -22.68 -15.42 -13.08
CA ASN A 247 -22.03 -16.43 -13.91
C ASN A 247 -22.21 -16.13 -15.42
N ARG A 248 -21.34 -15.33 -16.01
CA ARG A 248 -21.18 -15.25 -17.46
C ARG A 248 -20.13 -16.26 -17.88
N SER A 249 -20.59 -17.35 -18.48
CA SER A 249 -19.75 -18.28 -19.25
C SER A 249 -19.25 -17.58 -20.51
N LEU A 250 -18.20 -16.76 -20.38
CA LEU A 250 -17.52 -16.16 -21.52
C LEU A 250 -16.43 -17.14 -21.99
N THR A 251 -16.73 -17.81 -23.09
CA THR A 251 -15.78 -18.57 -23.90
C THR A 251 -14.66 -17.64 -24.36
N ARG A 252 -13.44 -17.97 -23.98
CA ARG A 252 -12.19 -17.26 -24.26
C ARG A 252 -11.90 -17.23 -25.77
N GLN A 253 -12.51 -16.32 -26.53
CA GLN A 253 -12.03 -16.02 -27.88
C GLN A 253 -10.93 -14.96 -27.77
N VAL A 254 -9.69 -15.45 -27.69
CA VAL A 254 -8.49 -14.63 -27.87
C VAL A 254 -8.49 -14.10 -29.31
N HIS A 255 -9.18 -13.00 -29.57
CA HIS A 255 -8.99 -12.24 -30.79
C HIS A 255 -7.78 -11.34 -30.59
N SER A 256 -6.62 -11.95 -30.78
CA SER A 256 -5.32 -11.29 -30.89
C SER A 256 -5.19 -10.60 -32.24
N HIS A 257 -6.03 -9.59 -32.48
CA HIS A 257 -5.76 -8.61 -33.52
C HIS A 257 -5.92 -7.21 -32.93
N PRO A 258 -4.83 -6.42 -32.84
CA PRO A 258 -4.96 -5.00 -32.58
C PRO A 258 -5.60 -4.42 -33.83
N ASN A 259 -6.90 -4.16 -33.80
CA ASN A 259 -7.53 -3.39 -34.86
C ASN A 259 -6.86 -2.01 -34.86
N ASN A 260 -6.11 -1.72 -35.92
CA ASN A 260 -5.63 -0.39 -36.24
C ASN A 260 -6.84 0.44 -36.67
N ASP A 261 -7.51 1.12 -35.73
CA ASP A 261 -8.47 2.21 -35.99
C ASP A 261 -8.96 2.85 -34.65
N PRO A 262 -9.54 4.06 -34.70
CA PRO A 262 -8.94 5.39 -34.72
C PRO A 262 -8.64 5.92 -33.30
N GLN A 263 -8.20 7.18 -33.16
CA GLN A 263 -7.90 7.83 -31.87
C GLN A 263 -9.05 7.64 -30.84
N PHE A 264 -8.80 6.86 -29.79
CA PHE A 264 -9.75 6.65 -28.69
C PHE A 264 -9.87 7.92 -27.84
N HIS A 265 -10.96 8.65 -27.99
CA HIS A 265 -11.29 9.80 -27.14
C HIS A 265 -12.24 9.39 -26.01
N LEU A 266 -11.94 9.84 -24.78
CA LEU A 266 -12.88 9.76 -23.67
C LEU A 266 -14.02 10.77 -23.89
N PRO A 267 -15.30 10.35 -23.75
CA PRO A 267 -16.44 11.25 -23.80
C PRO A 267 -16.29 12.47 -22.89
N LEU A 268 -16.63 13.66 -23.39
CA LEU A 268 -16.57 14.92 -22.64
C LEU A 268 -17.43 14.87 -21.36
N GLU A 269 -18.57 14.19 -21.43
CA GLU A 269 -19.48 13.96 -20.30
C GLU A 269 -18.77 13.37 -19.07
N LEU A 270 -17.76 12.52 -19.28
CA LEU A 270 -17.00 11.94 -18.16
C LEU A 270 -16.14 12.99 -17.45
N TYR A 271 -15.54 13.93 -18.17
CA TYR A 271 -14.78 15.00 -17.54
C TYR A 271 -15.69 15.96 -16.76
N ASP A 272 -16.90 16.19 -17.25
CA ASP A 272 -17.89 17.03 -16.55
C ASP A 272 -18.30 16.40 -15.22
N VAL A 273 -18.51 15.08 -15.20
CA VAL A 273 -18.81 14.33 -13.97
C VAL A 273 -17.67 14.42 -12.95
N PHE A 274 -16.40 14.48 -13.35
CA PHE A 274 -15.27 14.55 -12.41
C PHE A 274 -14.80 15.97 -12.08
N ARG A 275 -15.39 17.01 -12.69
CA ARG A 275 -14.96 18.40 -12.56
C ARG A 275 -15.03 18.94 -11.13
N ASP A 276 -16.09 18.59 -10.41
CA ASP A 276 -16.35 19.00 -9.01
C ASP A 276 -15.41 18.33 -8.00
N VAL A 277 -14.76 17.22 -8.37
CA VAL A 277 -13.87 16.46 -7.48
C VAL A 277 -12.73 17.35 -7.01
N THR A 278 -12.13 18.12 -7.91
CA THR A 278 -11.04 19.05 -7.56
C THR A 278 -11.48 20.07 -6.50
N LEU A 279 -12.68 20.63 -6.62
CA LEU A 279 -13.22 21.59 -5.65
C LEU A 279 -13.45 20.91 -4.28
N LYS A 280 -14.08 19.74 -4.27
CA LYS A 280 -14.32 18.95 -3.03
C LYS A 280 -13.02 18.53 -2.36
N SER A 281 -12.06 18.10 -3.15
CA SER A 281 -10.72 17.71 -2.71
C SER A 281 -9.98 18.83 -2.01
N ASN A 282 -10.02 20.04 -2.58
CA ASN A 282 -9.37 21.22 -2.00
C ASN A 282 -10.05 21.65 -0.68
N LEU A 283 -11.37 21.43 -0.54
CA LEU A 283 -12.07 21.64 0.73
C LEU A 283 -11.59 20.70 1.82
N PHE A 284 -11.36 19.41 1.53
CA PHE A 284 -10.84 18.48 2.53
C PHE A 284 -9.46 18.89 3.05
N GLU A 285 -8.58 19.36 2.16
CA GLU A 285 -7.28 19.86 2.53
C GLU A 285 -7.40 21.14 3.36
N ALA A 286 -8.23 22.10 2.94
CA ALA A 286 -8.46 23.34 3.67
C ALA A 286 -9.00 23.09 5.08
N ASP A 287 -10.00 22.22 5.23
CA ASP A 287 -10.56 21.81 6.53
C ASP A 287 -9.49 21.20 7.43
N TRP A 288 -8.62 20.35 6.85
CA TRP A 288 -7.51 19.77 7.59
C TRP A 288 -6.47 20.84 8.00
N LEU A 289 -6.11 21.77 7.12
CA LEU A 289 -5.19 22.87 7.43
C LEU A 289 -5.71 23.76 8.57
N VAL A 290 -7.02 24.00 8.63
CA VAL A 290 -7.65 24.70 9.76
C VAL A 290 -7.45 23.93 11.07
N LYS A 291 -7.64 22.60 11.06
CA LYS A 291 -7.37 21.76 12.24
C LYS A 291 -5.89 21.80 12.62
N VAL A 292 -4.98 21.74 11.64
CA VAL A 292 -3.54 21.81 11.86
C VAL A 292 -3.17 23.15 12.51
N LYS A 293 -3.70 24.27 12.02
CA LYS A 293 -3.44 25.58 12.63
C LYS A 293 -3.89 25.63 14.09
N ARG A 294 -5.12 25.17 14.38
CA ARG A 294 -5.63 25.07 15.76
C ARG A 294 -4.77 24.15 16.62
N TYR A 295 -4.25 23.08 16.04
CA TYR A 295 -3.37 22.14 16.75
C TYR A 295 -2.03 22.77 17.13
N TRP A 296 -1.45 23.57 16.23
CA TRP A 296 -0.24 24.35 16.52
C TRP A 296 -0.45 25.37 17.64
N GLU A 297 -1.63 26.00 17.69
CA GLU A 297 -1.98 26.96 18.75
C GLU A 297 -2.16 26.28 20.12
N LEU A 298 -2.76 25.09 20.16
CA LEU A 298 -3.05 24.36 21.40
C LEU A 298 -1.89 23.47 21.90
N TYR A 299 -1.11 22.89 20.98
CA TYR A 299 -0.10 21.87 21.28
C TYR A 299 1.20 22.10 20.47
N PRO A 300 1.93 23.20 20.71
CA PRO A 300 3.07 23.60 19.88
C PRO A 300 4.22 22.57 19.87
N GLU A 301 4.54 21.95 21.01
CA GLU A 301 5.61 20.96 21.13
C GLU A 301 5.31 19.69 20.32
N LEU A 302 4.09 19.14 20.47
CA LEU A 302 3.65 17.96 19.72
C LEU A 302 3.51 18.27 18.22
N ALA A 303 3.06 19.48 17.87
CA ALA A 303 2.95 19.90 16.48
C ALA A 303 4.32 19.97 15.80
N TRP A 304 5.31 20.49 16.52
CA TRP A 304 6.70 20.56 16.06
C TRP A 304 7.30 19.16 15.87
N GLU A 305 7.09 18.26 16.83
CA GLU A 305 7.54 16.87 16.74
C GLU A 305 6.92 16.16 15.52
N PHE A 306 5.59 16.25 15.38
CA PHE A 306 4.85 15.66 14.27
C PHE A 306 5.38 16.14 12.91
N TRP A 307 5.66 17.44 12.76
CA TRP A 307 6.07 17.98 11.47
C TRP A 307 7.51 17.62 11.09
N ASN A 308 8.42 17.60 12.06
CA ASN A 308 9.83 17.32 11.80
C ASN A 308 10.12 15.82 11.70
N HIS A 309 9.43 14.98 12.45
CA HIS A 309 9.70 13.55 12.50
C HIS A 309 8.74 12.71 11.65
N VAL A 310 7.49 13.15 11.45
CA VAL A 310 6.46 12.37 10.76
C VAL A 310 6.11 12.92 9.39
N ALA A 311 5.76 14.21 9.30
CA ALA A 311 5.27 14.80 8.06
C ALA A 311 6.38 15.30 7.11
N ILE A 312 7.63 15.34 7.56
CA ILE A 312 8.86 15.82 6.91
C ILE A 312 8.58 16.77 5.72
N MET A 313 8.63 18.07 5.99
CA MET A 313 8.54 19.09 4.95
C MET A 313 9.64 18.95 3.90
N PRO A 314 9.33 19.05 2.59
CA PRO A 314 10.27 18.84 1.51
C PRO A 314 11.36 19.93 1.37
N GLY A 315 11.45 20.90 2.29
CA GLY A 315 12.53 21.91 2.31
C GLY A 315 13.94 21.32 2.46
N THR A 316 14.06 20.10 2.98
CA THR A 316 15.32 19.34 3.08
C THR A 316 15.45 18.27 1.97
N VAL A 317 14.49 18.21 1.04
CA VAL A 317 14.22 17.08 0.13
C VAL A 317 14.39 17.47 -1.35
N ALA A 318 15.31 18.37 -1.68
CA ALA A 318 15.67 18.64 -3.08
C ALA A 318 16.31 17.45 -3.83
N GLN A 319 16.41 16.26 -3.21
CA GLN A 319 16.96 15.05 -3.84
C GLN A 319 16.14 13.76 -3.64
N HIS A 320 14.93 13.82 -3.04
CA HIS A 320 14.15 12.60 -2.75
C HIS A 320 12.72 12.66 -3.26
N GLN A 321 12.57 12.61 -4.59
CA GLN A 321 11.37 12.05 -5.19
C GLN A 321 11.76 10.95 -6.18
N THR A 322 11.37 9.72 -5.85
CA THR A 322 10.84 8.64 -6.72
C THR A 322 11.08 7.28 -6.05
N ALA A 323 10.13 6.84 -5.22
CA ALA A 323 9.74 5.44 -4.96
C ALA A 323 8.82 5.35 -3.73
N LEU A 324 7.53 5.69 -3.89
CA LEU A 324 6.50 5.55 -2.84
C LEU A 324 5.82 4.15 -2.86
N THR A 325 6.52 3.10 -3.31
CA THR A 325 5.90 1.79 -3.55
C THR A 325 6.51 0.62 -2.78
N SER A 326 7.42 0.86 -1.83
CA SER A 326 7.81 -0.20 -0.89
C SER A 326 6.72 -0.36 0.19
N PRO A 327 6.25 -1.59 0.48
CA PRO A 327 5.45 -1.85 1.66
C PRO A 327 6.16 -1.28 2.89
N ILE A 328 5.43 -0.58 3.76
CA ILE A 328 5.94 -0.29 5.11
C ILE A 328 5.90 -1.64 5.84
N PRO A 329 7.04 -2.32 6.07
CA PRO A 329 7.01 -3.48 6.95
C PRO A 329 6.58 -2.99 8.35
N PRO A 330 5.84 -3.80 9.12
CA PRO A 330 5.57 -3.48 10.51
C PRO A 330 6.90 -3.18 11.24
N PRO A 331 6.91 -2.28 12.23
CA PRO A 331 8.13 -1.88 12.91
C PRO A 331 8.77 -3.13 13.53
N ILE A 332 9.89 -3.55 12.93
CA ILE A 332 10.77 -4.63 13.39
C ILE A 332 10.02 -5.97 13.52
N SER A 333 9.79 -6.65 12.40
CA SER A 333 9.56 -8.10 12.47
C SER A 333 10.89 -8.77 12.84
N SER A 334 11.01 -9.34 14.03
CA SER A 334 12.13 -10.18 14.46
C SER A 334 12.10 -11.53 13.74
N TRP A 335 12.02 -11.52 12.42
CA TRP A 335 12.09 -12.74 11.63
C TRP A 335 13.56 -13.13 11.55
N PRO A 336 13.90 -14.41 11.80
CA PRO A 336 15.25 -14.89 11.54
C PRO A 336 15.66 -14.52 10.12
N ALA A 337 16.89 -14.02 9.93
CA ALA A 337 17.42 -13.62 8.62
C ALA A 337 17.22 -14.70 7.53
N GLU A 338 17.09 -15.96 7.94
CA GLU A 338 16.80 -17.13 7.11
C GLU A 338 15.44 -17.09 6.38
N GLN A 339 14.40 -16.44 6.91
CA GLN A 339 13.07 -16.45 6.27
C GLN A 339 12.86 -15.33 5.24
N LEU A 340 13.55 -14.20 5.38
CA LEU A 340 13.54 -13.13 4.35
C LEU A 340 14.37 -13.49 3.11
N SER A 341 15.25 -14.50 3.22
CA SER A 341 16.17 -14.97 2.18
C SER A 341 15.83 -16.35 1.61
N ARG A 342 14.61 -16.90 1.79
CA ARG A 342 14.22 -18.18 1.14
C ARG A 342 13.94 -18.04 -0.36
N ARG A 343 15.00 -17.71 -1.11
CA ARG A 343 15.42 -18.35 -2.37
C ARG A 343 16.95 -18.40 -2.35
N GLY A 344 17.48 -19.29 -1.53
CA GLY A 344 18.91 -19.52 -1.38
C GLY A 344 19.17 -20.26 -0.08
N GLU A 345 19.05 -21.58 -0.11
CA GLU A 345 19.51 -22.41 1.01
C GLU A 345 21.04 -22.41 1.01
N HIS A 346 21.65 -21.98 2.13
CA HIS A 346 22.91 -22.53 2.58
C HIS A 346 22.77 -22.89 4.06
N ARG A 347 22.81 -24.21 4.32
CA ARG A 347 22.72 -24.86 5.64
C ARG A 347 24.00 -24.65 6.45
N SER A 348 23.88 -24.43 7.75
CA SER A 348 24.79 -25.03 8.72
C SER A 348 24.31 -26.46 8.99
N PHE A 349 25.02 -27.45 8.45
CA PHE A 349 24.69 -28.86 8.61
C PHE A 349 25.02 -29.36 10.03
N ARG A 350 24.02 -29.92 10.71
CA ARG A 350 24.18 -31.22 11.39
C ARG A 350 23.50 -32.30 10.52
N ARG A 351 24.08 -33.50 10.56
CA ARG A 351 23.84 -34.66 9.68
C ARG A 351 22.36 -34.98 9.49
N ASP A 352 21.87 -34.87 8.26
CA ASP A 352 21.15 -35.91 7.49
C ASP A 352 20.54 -35.29 6.21
N ASP A 353 20.25 -36.13 5.22
CA ASP A 353 19.69 -35.89 3.88
C ASP A 353 20.62 -35.44 2.73
N PHE A 354 21.14 -36.47 2.04
CA PHE A 354 21.60 -36.46 0.65
C PHE A 354 20.41 -36.54 -0.31
N SER A 355 19.77 -35.42 -0.63
CA SER A 355 19.06 -35.24 -1.90
C SER A 355 18.76 -33.75 -2.09
N LYS A 356 18.89 -33.24 -3.32
CA LYS A 356 18.73 -31.83 -3.76
C LYS A 356 20.03 -31.02 -3.83
N GLN A 357 20.79 -31.24 -4.89
CA GLN A 357 21.68 -30.20 -5.44
C GLN A 357 20.85 -29.26 -6.35
N PRO A 358 20.98 -27.93 -6.25
CA PRO A 358 20.42 -27.02 -7.23
C PRO A 358 21.46 -26.65 -8.30
N ASP A 359 21.13 -26.97 -9.55
CA ASP A 359 21.86 -26.60 -10.75
C ASP A 359 21.78 -25.07 -10.97
N ARG A 360 22.94 -24.40 -11.07
CA ARG A 360 23.05 -22.95 -11.25
C ARG A 360 22.87 -22.60 -12.73
N ARG A 361 21.68 -22.11 -13.12
CA ARG A 361 21.51 -21.35 -14.37
C ARG A 361 21.01 -19.94 -14.07
N SER A 362 21.92 -18.98 -14.14
CA SER A 362 21.65 -17.55 -14.15
C SER A 362 20.96 -17.14 -15.46
N ARG A 363 19.91 -16.33 -15.38
CA ARG A 363 19.41 -15.53 -16.51
C ARG A 363 19.70 -14.05 -16.24
N PRO A 364 20.21 -13.29 -17.21
CA PRO A 364 20.48 -11.88 -17.05
C PRO A 364 19.18 -11.08 -17.26
N GLY A 365 18.77 -10.32 -16.25
CA GLY A 365 17.63 -9.41 -16.36
C GLY A 365 17.62 -8.45 -15.18
N ARG A 366 17.95 -7.17 -15.45
CA ARG A 366 17.86 -5.97 -14.59
C ARG A 366 18.31 -6.18 -13.13
N THR A 367 19.48 -5.62 -12.79
CA THR A 367 20.03 -5.51 -11.43
C THR A 367 18.98 -4.97 -10.46
N LYS A 368 18.47 -5.86 -9.60
CA LYS A 368 17.65 -5.49 -8.44
C LYS A 368 18.53 -4.62 -7.54
N LEU A 369 18.03 -3.47 -7.08
CA LEU A 369 18.74 -2.68 -6.05
C LEU A 369 18.94 -3.59 -4.83
N GLU A 370 20.20 -3.80 -4.44
CA GLU A 370 20.54 -4.71 -3.37
C GLU A 370 20.29 -4.03 -2.00
N PRO A 371 19.61 -4.73 -1.07
CA PRO A 371 19.44 -4.24 0.29
C PRO A 371 20.79 -4.18 1.02
N PHE A 372 20.90 -3.32 2.03
CA PHE A 372 22.07 -3.36 2.91
C PHE A 372 22.02 -4.63 3.76
N HIS A 373 23.10 -5.40 3.76
CA HIS A 373 23.26 -6.56 4.63
C HIS A 373 24.48 -6.38 5.51
N ILE A 374 24.25 -6.12 6.79
CA ILE A 374 25.30 -5.81 7.77
C ILE A 374 25.41 -6.96 8.76
N ARG A 375 26.63 -7.50 8.91
CA ARG A 375 26.95 -8.56 9.87
C ARG A 375 27.94 -8.00 10.90
N PRO A 376 27.47 -7.34 11.97
CA PRO A 376 28.36 -6.74 12.95
C PRO A 376 29.15 -7.81 13.70
N CYS A 377 30.44 -7.56 13.94
CA CYS A 377 31.30 -8.46 14.68
C CYS A 377 31.14 -8.35 16.19
N ASP A 378 30.80 -7.16 16.70
CA ASP A 378 30.64 -6.87 18.12
C ASP A 378 29.57 -5.80 18.38
N ALA A 379 29.47 -5.33 19.63
CA ALA A 379 28.49 -4.33 20.03
C ALA A 379 28.72 -2.95 19.37
N GLU A 380 29.97 -2.55 19.11
CA GLU A 380 30.28 -1.26 18.48
C GLU A 380 29.91 -1.28 16.99
N GLU A 381 30.19 -2.37 16.29
CA GLU A 381 29.70 -2.53 14.92
C GLU A 381 28.17 -2.67 14.86
N ALA A 382 27.55 -3.32 15.85
CA ALA A 382 26.10 -3.43 15.92
C ALA A 382 25.45 -2.04 16.07
N ALA A 383 26.02 -1.18 16.94
CA ALA A 383 25.59 0.21 17.05
C ALA A 383 25.77 0.98 15.72
N GLY A 384 26.87 0.71 14.99
CA GLY A 384 27.10 1.28 13.65
C GLY A 384 26.07 0.81 12.63
N ALA A 385 25.68 -0.46 12.68
CA ALA A 385 24.66 -1.04 11.82
C ALA A 385 23.28 -0.39 12.03
N PHE A 386 22.90 -0.12 13.29
CA PHE A 386 21.68 0.63 13.60
C PHE A 386 21.74 2.08 13.14
N LEU A 387 22.90 2.73 13.24
CA LEU A 387 23.08 4.09 12.74
C LEU A 387 22.90 4.16 11.22
N VAL A 388 23.42 3.18 10.48
CA VAL A 388 23.21 3.06 9.03
C VAL A 388 21.73 2.77 8.73
N SER A 389 21.09 1.86 9.47
CA SER A 389 19.70 1.48 9.20
C SER A 389 18.71 2.62 9.43
N ILE A 390 18.87 3.41 10.50
CA ILE A 390 18.01 4.56 10.81
C ILE A 390 18.18 5.68 9.78
N ARG A 391 19.40 5.87 9.26
CA ARG A 391 19.68 6.90 8.23
C ARG A 391 19.26 6.47 6.82
N SER A 392 19.05 5.18 6.59
CA SER A 392 18.63 4.69 5.28
C SER A 392 17.17 5.05 5.00
N THR A 393 16.96 5.94 4.03
CA THR A 393 15.62 6.36 3.59
C THR A 393 15.12 5.60 2.35
N LYS A 394 16.03 4.92 1.63
CA LYS A 394 15.75 4.33 0.30
C LYS A 394 15.86 2.82 0.25
N LEU A 395 16.79 2.23 1.02
CA LEU A 395 17.12 0.82 0.93
C LEU A 395 16.80 0.10 2.25
N PRO A 396 16.12 -1.04 2.21
CA PRO A 396 15.94 -1.84 3.41
C PRO A 396 17.30 -2.36 3.89
N THR A 397 17.47 -2.42 5.21
CA THR A 397 18.70 -2.88 5.88
C THR A 397 18.41 -4.13 6.70
N THR A 398 19.15 -5.19 6.44
CA THR A 398 19.14 -6.43 7.22
C THR A 398 20.37 -6.45 8.11
N ILE A 399 20.17 -6.59 9.42
CA ILE A 399 21.25 -6.74 10.41
C ILE A 399 21.23 -8.17 10.91
N SER A 400 22.30 -8.91 10.65
CA SER A 400 22.42 -10.32 11.05
C SER A 400 23.25 -10.42 12.33
N LEU A 401 22.58 -10.57 13.47
CA LEU A 401 23.20 -10.67 14.79
C LEU A 401 23.54 -12.13 15.14
N PRO A 402 24.66 -12.39 15.82
CA PRO A 402 24.98 -13.73 16.31
C PRO A 402 24.06 -14.13 17.46
N GLN A 403 23.70 -15.41 17.53
CA GLN A 403 22.85 -15.95 18.61
C GLN A 403 23.56 -15.98 19.97
N ASN A 404 24.88 -16.22 19.96
CA ASN A 404 25.73 -16.20 21.14
C ASN A 404 26.47 -14.85 21.19
N GLY A 405 26.69 -14.32 22.39
CA GLY A 405 27.42 -13.07 22.57
C GLY A 405 28.76 -13.09 21.85
N ALA A 406 29.07 -12.00 21.16
CA ALA A 406 30.32 -11.86 20.44
C ALA A 406 31.41 -11.29 21.36
N THR A 407 32.65 -11.70 21.11
CA THR A 407 33.84 -11.08 21.71
C THR A 407 33.91 -9.61 21.28
N SER A 408 34.12 -8.71 22.24
CA SER A 408 34.38 -7.30 21.92
C SER A 408 35.82 -7.12 21.49
N PHE A 409 36.08 -6.20 20.57
CA PHE A 409 37.42 -5.85 20.09
C PHE A 409 37.74 -4.38 20.38
N PRO A 410 37.98 -3.99 21.65
CA PRO A 410 38.28 -2.61 22.00
C PRO A 410 39.50 -2.08 21.24
N GLY A 411 39.39 -0.88 20.69
CA GLY A 411 40.48 -0.24 19.91
C GLY A 411 40.57 -0.67 18.45
N HIS A 412 39.88 -1.74 18.05
CA HIS A 412 39.83 -2.23 16.67
C HIS A 412 38.49 -1.96 16.01
N SER A 413 37.39 -2.32 16.68
CA SER A 413 36.05 -2.12 16.12
C SER A 413 35.66 -0.65 16.08
N SER A 414 35.00 -0.24 14.99
CA SER A 414 34.60 1.15 14.76
C SER A 414 33.18 1.28 14.27
N ARG A 415 32.35 1.99 15.06
CA ARG A 415 30.99 2.37 14.70
C ARG A 415 30.90 3.15 13.39
N LEU A 416 31.82 4.10 13.20
CA LEU A 416 31.90 4.89 11.97
C LEU A 416 32.51 4.07 10.82
N GLY A 417 33.39 3.11 11.13
CA GLY A 417 33.90 2.14 10.17
C GLY A 417 32.78 1.40 9.43
N VAL A 418 31.72 1.01 10.12
CA VAL A 418 30.54 0.33 9.53
C VAL A 418 29.90 1.15 8.40
N THR A 419 29.92 2.49 8.49
CA THR A 419 29.33 3.35 7.44
C THR A 419 30.06 3.26 6.11
N ARG A 420 31.31 2.76 6.11
CA ARG A 420 32.11 2.54 4.90
C ARG A 420 31.87 1.16 4.26
N GLY A 421 31.14 0.27 4.94
CA GLY A 421 30.92 -1.12 4.54
C GLY A 421 32.08 -2.05 4.87
N ALA A 422 33.33 -1.61 4.64
CA ALA A 422 34.55 -2.28 5.09
C ALA A 422 35.59 -1.24 5.54
N TYR A 423 36.41 -1.58 6.53
CA TYR A 423 37.47 -0.72 7.06
C TYR A 423 38.65 -1.56 7.57
N GLY A 424 39.82 -0.94 7.68
CA GLY A 424 40.99 -1.56 8.32
C GLY A 424 40.69 -1.83 9.79
N PHE A 425 40.61 -3.10 10.17
CA PHE A 425 40.25 -3.53 11.52
C PHE A 425 41.48 -3.71 12.42
N SER A 426 42.57 -4.21 11.85
CA SER A 426 43.86 -4.40 12.50
C SER A 426 44.93 -4.25 11.41
N GLU A 427 45.91 -3.37 11.64
CA GLU A 427 47.02 -3.13 10.72
C GLU A 427 48.29 -3.76 11.30
N CYS A 428 49.14 -4.34 10.44
CA CYS A 428 50.49 -4.74 10.82
C CYS A 428 51.40 -3.51 10.77
N TYR A 429 52.39 -3.45 11.67
CA TYR A 429 53.27 -2.28 11.85
C TYR A 429 54.31 -2.08 10.74
N ASP A 430 54.49 -3.05 9.84
CA ASP A 430 55.45 -2.98 8.74
C ASP A 430 54.80 -2.46 7.45
N ASP A 431 55.51 -1.59 6.71
CA ASP A 431 55.02 -0.93 5.48
C ASP A 431 54.71 -1.91 4.32
N GLY A 432 55.00 -3.21 4.48
CA GLY A 432 54.64 -4.29 3.55
C GLY A 432 53.83 -5.37 4.24
N PHE A 433 52.60 -5.63 3.76
CA PHE A 433 51.79 -6.76 4.20
C PHE A 433 51.81 -7.87 3.15
N ASP A 434 52.04 -9.11 3.57
CA ASP A 434 52.04 -10.28 2.68
C ASP A 434 50.62 -10.79 2.38
N LEU A 435 49.68 -10.54 3.30
CA LEU A 435 48.33 -11.10 3.25
C LEU A 435 47.30 -10.14 3.85
N THR A 436 46.16 -9.99 3.18
CA THR A 436 44.97 -9.31 3.74
C THR A 436 43.91 -10.35 4.09
N LEU A 437 43.55 -10.42 5.37
CA LEU A 437 42.44 -11.25 5.84
C LEU A 437 41.15 -10.42 5.82
N ILE A 438 40.11 -10.93 5.14
CA ILE A 438 38.78 -10.30 5.10
C ILE A 438 37.78 -11.24 5.76
N ALA A 439 37.09 -10.73 6.78
CA ALA A 439 36.03 -11.44 7.48
C ALA A 439 34.89 -10.48 7.84
N ALA A 440 33.74 -11.04 8.21
CA ALA A 440 32.58 -10.28 8.67
C ALA A 440 31.88 -11.01 9.83
N GLY A 441 31.21 -10.26 10.69
CA GLY A 441 30.54 -10.80 11.86
C GLY A 441 31.50 -11.57 12.79
N VAL A 442 31.03 -12.68 13.35
CA VAL A 442 31.83 -13.55 14.23
C VAL A 442 33.07 -14.15 13.54
N GLY A 443 33.16 -14.11 12.21
CA GLY A 443 34.35 -14.53 11.48
C GLY A 443 35.60 -13.69 11.79
N ILE A 444 35.42 -12.45 12.27
CA ILE A 444 36.52 -11.57 12.66
C ILE A 444 37.35 -12.19 13.79
N TYR A 445 36.71 -12.91 14.72
CA TYR A 445 37.42 -13.64 15.78
C TYR A 445 38.45 -14.63 15.21
N HIS A 446 38.08 -15.38 14.17
CA HIS A 446 38.98 -16.32 13.52
C HIS A 446 40.08 -15.63 12.70
N ALA A 447 39.76 -14.49 12.07
CA ALA A 447 40.74 -13.70 11.34
C ALA A 447 41.81 -13.11 12.27
N MET A 448 41.42 -12.58 13.44
CA MET A 448 42.36 -12.10 14.45
C MET A 448 43.23 -13.22 15.01
N GLY A 449 42.64 -14.38 15.36
CA GLY A 449 43.42 -15.54 15.80
C GLY A 449 44.41 -16.05 14.74
N THR A 450 44.04 -15.95 13.46
CA THR A 450 44.90 -16.33 12.33
C THR A 450 46.01 -15.31 12.12
N GLN A 451 45.72 -14.02 12.23
CA GLN A 451 46.72 -12.95 12.20
C GLN A 451 47.77 -13.17 13.30
N GLU A 452 47.35 -13.39 14.55
CA GLU A 452 48.27 -13.68 15.66
C GLU A 452 49.11 -14.93 15.41
N PHE A 453 48.53 -15.97 14.79
CA PHE A 453 49.26 -17.18 14.46
C PHE A 453 50.30 -16.97 13.34
N LEU A 454 49.99 -16.15 12.34
CA LEU A 454 50.89 -15.88 11.20
C LEU A 454 51.99 -14.86 11.52
N ILE A 455 51.79 -13.99 12.51
CA ILE A 455 52.80 -13.03 12.99
C ILE A 455 53.86 -13.72 13.87
N ARG A 456 53.50 -14.84 14.52
CA ARG A 456 54.43 -15.68 15.29
C ARG A 456 55.31 -16.52 14.37
#